data_AF-A0A6G3LPP3-F1
#
_entry.id   AF-A0A6G3LPP3-F1
#
_cell.length_a   1.000
_cell.length_b   1.000
_cell.length_c   1.000
_cell.angle_alpha   90.00
_cell.angle_beta   90.00
_cell.angle_gamma   90.00
#
_symmetry.space_group_name_H-M   'P 1'
#
loop_
_entity.id
_entity.type
_entity.pdbx_description
1 polymer ?
#
loop_
_entity_poly.entity_id
_entity_poly.type
_entity_poly.pdbx_seq_one_letter_code
_entity_poly.pdbx_strand_id
1 'polypeptide(L)' 'MAIVEIDGSGRLYIPSDVRRRVPWRRFKIEVEADRIVLIPVKPAVDKYYGLVAPPKYTSPEEIDDAAKAETEKLFRKDIR' A
#
# COMPACT_ATOMS: atom_id res chain seq x y z
N MET A 1 -23.13 12.06 -7.71
CA MET A 1 -22.35 13.25 -8.12
C MET A 1 -22.58 14.30 -7.04
N ALA A 2 -21.51 14.89 -6.52
CA ALA A 2 -21.60 15.91 -5.48
C ALA A 2 -20.76 17.11 -5.90
N ILE A 3 -21.31 18.32 -5.73
CA ILE A 3 -20.58 19.57 -5.92
C ILE A 3 -20.11 20.01 -4.53
N VAL A 4 -18.84 20.41 -4.44
CA VAL A 4 -18.20 20.85 -3.20
C VAL A 4 -17.32 22.05 -3.49
N GLU A 5 -17.12 22.88 -2.49
CA GLU A 5 -16.30 24.09 -2.60
C GLU A 5 -15.02 23.95 -1.77
N ILE A 6 -13.99 24.69 -2.18
CA ILE A 6 -12.75 24.82 -1.44
C ILE A 6 -12.96 25.88 -0.35
N ASP A 7 -12.65 25.55 0.90
CA ASP A 7 -12.74 26.50 2.00
C ASP A 7 -11.62 27.56 1.96
N GLY A 8 -11.70 28.57 2.83
CA GLY A 8 -10.70 29.64 2.90
C GLY A 8 -9.27 29.20 3.26
N SER A 9 -9.09 27.93 3.65
CA SER A 9 -7.77 27.33 3.92
C SER A 9 -7.28 26.43 2.79
N GLY A 10 -7.98 26.40 1.66
CA GLY A 10 -7.59 25.58 0.50
C GLY A 10 -7.99 24.11 0.62
N ARG A 11 -8.92 23.76 1.52
CA ARG A 11 -9.33 22.36 1.73
C ARG A 11 -10.64 22.06 1.02
N LEU A 12 -10.73 20.86 0.46
CA LEU A 12 -11.96 20.30 -0.10
C LEU A 12 -12.39 19.10 0.73
N TYR A 13 -13.65 19.07 1.14
CA TYR A 13 -14.21 17.95 1.91
C TYR A 13 -14.86 16.92 0.99
N ILE A 14 -14.46 15.65 1.12
CA ILE A 14 -15.09 14.56 0.38
C ILE A 14 -16.37 14.12 1.14
N PRO A 15 -17.57 14.22 0.52
CA PRO A 15 -18.83 13.83 1.15
C PRO A 15 -18.85 12.37 1.62
N SER A 16 -19.69 12.07 2.62
CA SER A 16 -19.72 10.75 3.28
C SER A 16 -20.08 9.59 2.35
N ASP A 17 -20.97 9.80 1.40
CA ASP A 17 -21.36 8.83 0.38
C ASP A 17 -20.19 8.47 -0.55
N VAL A 18 -19.36 9.46 -0.92
CA VAL A 18 -18.14 9.24 -1.72
C VAL A 18 -17.06 8.53 -0.88
N ARG A 19 -16.82 8.97 0.37
CA ARG A 19 -15.83 8.33 1.26
C ARG A 19 -16.14 6.87 1.55
N ARG A 20 -17.42 6.49 1.65
CA ARG A 20 -17.82 5.08 1.85
C ARG A 20 -17.41 4.17 0.69
N ARG A 21 -17.27 4.73 -0.52
CA ARG A 21 -16.81 4.00 -1.72
C ARG A 21 -15.29 3.91 -1.82
N VAL A 22 -14.56 4.76 -1.07
CA VAL A 22 -13.10 4.86 -1.13
C VAL A 22 -12.53 4.73 0.29
N PRO A 23 -12.26 3.51 0.78
CA PRO A 23 -11.93 3.25 2.19
C PRO A 23 -10.49 3.65 2.60
N TRP A 24 -9.80 4.41 1.76
CA TRP A 24 -8.41 4.78 1.96
C TRP A 24 -8.30 6.13 2.68
N ARG A 25 -7.26 6.28 3.52
CA ARG A 25 -7.04 7.51 4.31
C ARG A 25 -5.89 8.37 3.78
N ARG A 26 -5.04 7.83 2.90
CA ARG A 26 -3.88 8.50 2.32
C ARG A 26 -3.93 8.41 0.81
N PHE A 27 -3.62 9.52 0.15
CA PHE A 27 -3.67 9.64 -1.31
C PHE A 27 -2.45 10.40 -1.81
N LYS A 28 -1.96 10.04 -2.99
CA LYS A 28 -1.15 10.90 -3.85
C LYS A 28 -2.11 11.78 -4.65
N ILE A 29 -1.71 13.02 -4.88
CA ILE A 29 -2.44 13.96 -5.72
C ILE A 29 -1.67 14.11 -7.03
N GLU A 30 -2.37 13.93 -8.14
CA GLU A 30 -1.87 14.24 -9.49
C GLU A 30 -2.82 15.23 -10.16
N VAL A 31 -2.28 16.06 -11.06
CA VAL A 31 -3.05 17.02 -11.85
C VAL A 31 -2.99 16.54 -13.30
N GLU A 32 -4.15 16.20 -13.85
CA GLU A 32 -4.31 15.78 -15.24
C GLU A 32 -5.17 16.80 -15.97
N ALA A 33 -4.54 17.61 -16.83
CA ALA A 33 -5.17 18.73 -17.52
C ALA A 33 -5.92 19.68 -16.56
N ASP A 34 -7.25 19.61 -16.52
CA ASP A 34 -8.15 20.41 -15.70
C ASP A 34 -8.68 19.67 -14.46
N ARG A 35 -8.13 18.50 -14.13
CA ARG A 35 -8.64 17.61 -13.08
C ARG A 35 -7.61 17.29 -12.03
N ILE A 36 -8.10 17.09 -10.82
CA ILE A 36 -7.33 16.53 -9.70
C ILE A 36 -7.66 15.05 -9.59
N VAL A 37 -6.63 14.20 -9.66
CA VAL A 37 -6.73 12.75 -9.47
C VAL A 37 -6.16 12.39 -8.10
N LEU A 38 -6.99 11.75 -7.26
CA LEU A 38 -6.58 11.24 -5.95
C LEU A 38 -6.31 9.74 -6.05
N ILE A 39 -5.03 9.36 -5.97
CA ILE A 39 -4.61 7.96 -6.07
C ILE A 39 -4.35 7.40 -4.66
N PRO A 40 -5.08 6.39 -4.19
CA PRO A 40 -4.86 5.83 -2.87
C PRO A 40 -3.43 5.31 -2.66
N VAL A 41 -2.80 5.68 -1.56
CA VAL A 41 -1.56 5.06 -1.10
C VAL A 41 -1.95 3.82 -0.31
N LYS A 42 -1.89 2.65 -0.96
CA LYS A 42 -2.12 1.37 -0.30
C LYS A 42 -0.97 1.14 0.69
N PRO A 43 -1.24 0.87 1.98
CA PRO A 43 -0.18 0.53 2.91
C PRO A 43 0.47 -0.78 2.42
N ALA A 44 1.80 -0.79 2.34
CA ALA A 44 2.58 -1.97 2.05
C ALA A 44 2.51 -2.91 3.26
N VAL A 45 1.38 -3.58 3.44
CA VAL A 45 1.20 -4.61 4.46
C VAL A 45 1.15 -5.94 3.72
N ASP A 46 2.30 -6.58 3.52
CA ASP A 46 2.55 -8.04 3.49
C ASP A 46 1.51 -9.06 2.94
N LYS A 47 0.44 -8.65 2.25
CA LYS A 47 -0.69 -9.50 1.82
C LYS A 47 -0.63 -9.94 0.35
N TYR A 48 0.49 -9.67 -0.34
CA TYR A 48 0.68 -9.97 -1.76
C TYR A 48 1.58 -11.17 -2.04
N TYR A 49 1.97 -11.96 -1.04
CA TYR A 49 2.50 -13.30 -1.30
C TYR A 49 1.38 -14.16 -1.88
N GLY A 50 1.37 -14.33 -3.21
CA GLY A 50 0.52 -15.29 -3.94
C GLY A 50 -0.59 -14.74 -4.84
N LEU A 51 -0.87 -13.42 -4.88
CA LEU A 51 -1.99 -12.87 -5.68
C LEU A 51 -1.62 -11.94 -6.83
N VAL A 52 -0.48 -11.22 -6.81
CA VAL A 52 -0.19 -10.18 -7.84
C VAL A 52 1.28 -10.16 -8.31
N ALA A 53 2.13 -11.08 -7.86
CA ALA A 53 3.50 -11.25 -8.37
C ALA A 53 3.84 -12.74 -8.39
N PRO A 54 4.68 -13.22 -9.33
CA PRO A 54 5.14 -14.60 -9.31
C PRO A 54 5.76 -14.89 -7.94
N PRO A 55 5.46 -16.06 -7.35
CA PRO A 55 5.89 -16.34 -6.00
C PRO A 55 7.42 -16.33 -5.95
N LYS A 56 7.98 -15.65 -4.94
CA LYS A 56 9.42 -15.51 -4.75
C LYS A 56 10.12 -16.87 -4.57
N TYR A 57 9.37 -17.85 -4.09
CA TYR A 57 9.76 -19.25 -3.93
C TYR A 57 8.68 -20.11 -4.57
N THR A 58 9.09 -21.06 -5.39
CA THR A 58 8.22 -21.88 -6.23
C THR A 58 8.05 -23.30 -5.71
N SER A 59 8.85 -23.73 -4.73
CA SER A 59 8.73 -25.04 -4.07
C SER A 59 8.84 -24.93 -2.54
N PRO A 60 8.31 -25.92 -1.78
CA PRO A 60 8.47 -26.00 -0.33
C PRO A 60 9.93 -25.99 0.12
N GLU A 61 10.82 -26.66 -0.63
CA GLU A 61 12.24 -26.77 -0.31
C GLU A 61 12.93 -25.39 -0.36
N GLU A 62 12.56 -24.54 -1.33
CA GLU A 62 13.09 -23.17 -1.44
C GLU A 62 12.64 -22.29 -0.26
N ILE A 63 11.43 -22.52 0.25
CA ILE A 63 10.90 -21.82 1.43
C ILE A 63 11.68 -22.23 2.67
N ASP A 64 11.91 -23.54 2.86
CA ASP A 64 12.65 -24.07 4.00
C ASP A 64 14.11 -23.59 4.01
N ASP A 65 14.76 -23.54 2.85
CA ASP A 65 16.13 -23.05 2.73
C ASP A 65 16.24 -21.54 2.99
N ALA A 66 15.25 -20.75 2.53
CA ALA A 66 15.16 -19.33 2.86
C ALA A 66 14.95 -19.11 4.36
N ALA A 67 14.10 -19.92 5.00
CA ALA A 67 13.85 -19.86 6.44
C ALA A 67 15.12 -20.19 7.24
N LYS A 68 15.89 -21.21 6.82
CA LYS A 68 17.18 -21.54 7.44
C LYS A 68 18.20 -20.41 7.28
N ALA A 69 18.33 -19.83 6.09
CA ALA A 69 19.30 -18.77 5.83
C ALA A 69 19.01 -17.49 6.63
N GLU A 70 17.74 -17.10 6.78
CA GLU A 70 17.36 -15.96 7.63
C GLU A 70 17.58 -16.24 9.11
N THR A 71 17.26 -17.46 9.55
CA THR A 71 17.53 -17.93 10.91
C THR A 71 19.03 -17.89 11.23
N GLU A 72 19.87 -18.36 10.32
CA GLU A 72 21.33 -18.32 10.48
C GLU A 72 21.88 -16.88 10.51
N LYS A 73 21.33 -15.97 9.70
CA LYS A 73 21.69 -14.54 9.75
C LYS A 73 21.33 -13.88 11.08
N LEU A 74 20.19 -14.24 11.67
CA LEU A 74 19.80 -13.79 13.01
C LEU A 74 20.81 -14.26 14.06
N PHE A 75 21.12 -15.56 14.07
CA PHE A 75 22.12 -16.12 14.99
C PHE A 75 23.53 -15.54 14.78
N ARG A 76 23.91 -15.19 13.55
CA ARG A 76 25.20 -14.56 13.26
C ARG A 76 25.28 -13.10 13.74
N LYS A 77 24.15 -12.41 13.86
CA LYS A 77 24.07 -11.04 14.40
C LYS A 77 24.14 -11.00 15.92
N ASP A 78 23.80 -12.10 16.59
CA ASP A 78 23.87 -12.21 18.06
C ASP A 78 25.27 -12.59 18.59
N ILE A 79 26.25 -12.87 17.70
CA ILE A 79 27.65 -13.18 18.07
C ILE A 79 28.59 -12.00 17.71
N ARG A 80 28.17 -10.76 17.93
CA ARG A 80 29.07 -9.61 17.86
C ARG A 80 28.83 -8.58 18.96
#